data_AF-A0A1B7WP57-F1
#
_entry.id   AF-A0A1B7WP57-F1
#
_cell.length_a   1.000
_cell.length_b   1.000
_cell.length_c   1.000
_cell.angle_alpha   90.00
_cell.angle_beta   90.00
_cell.angle_gamma   90.00
#
_symmetry.space_group_name_H-M   'P 1'
#
loop_
_entity.id
_entity.type
_entity.pdbx_description
1 polymer ?
#
loop_
_entity_poly.entity_id
_entity_poly.type
_entity_poly.pdbx_seq_one_letter_code
_entity_poly.pdbx_strand_id
1 'polypeptide(L)'
;MISHPWFTSSHFVILVLQLVFAIAHSGGAAVRPWAEKYIGPRLYRIIFALISLPLAVILIVYFFNHRYDGWQLWQVQGIPGVEALVWVLSAISFLFLYPATFNLLEIAAIQKPQVNLYETGIIRITRHPQMVGQVIWCVAHTLWLGTSFTLVTSIGLVLHHLFGVWHGDHRLSQRYGEAFTLLKQRTSIIPFQAIIDGRQSLNWEEFFRPAYLGVVIFTGLLWWSHPLLLVATSGIIW
;
A
#
# COMPACT_ATOMS: atom_id res chain seq x y z
N MET A 1 -23.46 -5.30 31.14
CA MET A 1 -22.47 -5.59 30.08
C MET A 1 -23.10 -5.19 28.76
N ILE A 2 -22.63 -4.11 28.14
CA ILE A 2 -23.09 -3.74 26.79
C ILE A 2 -22.43 -4.74 25.85
N SER A 3 -23.22 -5.66 25.29
CA SER A 3 -22.77 -6.52 24.20
C SER A 3 -22.52 -5.62 23.00
N HIS A 4 -21.27 -5.23 22.77
CA HIS A 4 -20.91 -4.64 21.48
C HIS A 4 -21.24 -5.68 20.42
N PRO A 5 -22.01 -5.37 19.37
CA PRO A 5 -22.24 -6.33 18.30
C PRO A 5 -20.93 -6.59 17.55
N TRP A 6 -20.70 -7.83 17.10
CA TRP A 6 -19.48 -8.20 16.36
C TRP A 6 -19.32 -7.39 15.06
N PHE A 7 -20.44 -6.94 14.50
CA PHE A 7 -20.54 -6.12 13.31
C PHE A 7 -21.40 -4.89 13.62
N THR A 8 -20.80 -3.71 13.50
CA THR A 8 -21.44 -2.40 13.68
C THR A 8 -21.66 -1.74 12.31
N SER A 9 -22.39 -0.62 12.27
CA SER A 9 -22.49 0.21 11.06
C SER A 9 -21.12 0.62 10.52
N SER A 10 -20.12 0.81 11.39
CA SER A 10 -18.77 1.17 10.98
C SER A 10 -18.07 0.10 10.15
N HIS A 11 -18.33 -1.19 10.40
CA HIS A 11 -17.81 -2.28 9.56
C HIS A 11 -18.37 -2.20 8.13
N PHE A 12 -19.66 -1.91 7.99
CA PHE A 12 -20.28 -1.74 6.67
C PHE A 12 -19.71 -0.51 5.96
N VAL A 13 -19.61 0.62 6.65
CA VAL A 13 -19.10 1.88 6.08
C VAL A 13 -17.65 1.72 5.61
N ILE A 14 -16.75 1.12 6.40
CA ILE A 14 -15.36 0.93 5.98
C ILE A 14 -15.25 0.03 4.74
N LEU A 15 -16.06 -1.03 4.65
CA LEU A 15 -16.10 -1.91 3.47
C LEU A 15 -16.60 -1.17 2.23
N VAL A 16 -17.62 -0.33 2.36
CA VAL A 16 -18.11 0.51 1.25
C VAL A 16 -17.04 1.51 0.83
N LEU A 17 -16.38 2.19 1.77
CA LEU A 17 -15.30 3.13 1.47
C LEU A 17 -14.14 2.41 0.76
N GLN A 18 -13.78 1.21 1.19
CA GLN A 18 -12.74 0.39 0.55
C GLN A 18 -13.14 -0.01 -0.86
N LEU A 19 -14.40 -0.39 -1.08
CA LEU A 19 -14.91 -0.73 -2.39
C LEU A 19 -14.90 0.49 -3.33
N VAL A 20 -15.36 1.66 -2.86
CA VAL A 20 -15.33 2.92 -3.62
C VAL A 20 -13.90 3.28 -3.99
N PHE A 21 -12.97 3.21 -3.03
CA PHE A 21 -11.56 3.43 -3.30
C PHE A 21 -11.01 2.43 -4.32
N ALA A 22 -11.32 1.13 -4.17
CA ALA A 22 -10.86 0.10 -5.08
C ALA A 22 -11.35 0.33 -6.51
N ILE A 23 -12.63 0.69 -6.67
CA ILE A 23 -13.23 1.01 -7.97
C ILE A 23 -12.56 2.25 -8.56
N ALA A 24 -12.45 3.35 -7.80
CA ALA A 24 -11.86 4.59 -8.30
C ALA A 24 -10.37 4.41 -8.66
N HIS A 25 -9.60 3.77 -7.78
CA HIS A 25 -8.16 3.61 -7.93
C HIS A 25 -7.79 2.57 -8.98
N SER A 26 -8.35 1.35 -8.91
CA SER A 26 -8.07 0.31 -9.91
C SER A 26 -8.81 0.57 -11.21
N GLY A 27 -10.07 0.99 -11.17
CA GLY A 27 -10.82 1.37 -12.37
C GLY A 27 -10.16 2.54 -13.10
N GLY A 28 -9.72 3.56 -12.36
CA GLY A 28 -8.86 4.62 -12.90
C GLY A 28 -7.65 4.04 -13.62
N ALA A 29 -6.84 3.23 -12.93
CA ALA A 29 -5.65 2.63 -13.53
C ALA A 29 -5.94 1.80 -14.80
N ALA A 30 -7.13 1.18 -14.90
CA ALA A 30 -7.59 0.45 -16.09
C ALA A 30 -7.97 1.35 -17.26
N VAL A 31 -8.67 2.48 -17.02
CA VAL A 31 -9.09 3.42 -18.08
C VAL A 31 -7.96 4.31 -18.58
N ARG A 32 -6.87 4.42 -17.81
CA ARG A 32 -5.70 5.25 -18.13
C ARG A 32 -5.23 5.16 -19.60
N PRO A 33 -5.00 3.98 -20.21
CA PRO A 33 -4.47 3.91 -21.58
C PRO A 33 -5.40 4.52 -22.63
N TRP A 34 -6.71 4.56 -22.34
CA TRP A 34 -7.69 5.22 -23.20
C TRP A 34 -7.73 6.72 -22.90
N ALA A 35 -7.86 7.11 -21.64
CA ALA A 35 -7.99 8.52 -21.25
C ALA A 35 -6.75 9.37 -21.61
N GLU A 36 -5.55 8.83 -21.46
CA GLU A 36 -4.30 9.52 -21.82
C GLU A 36 -4.22 9.92 -23.30
N LYS A 37 -4.98 9.27 -24.20
CA LYS A 37 -5.04 9.63 -25.63
C LYS A 37 -5.76 10.95 -25.88
N TYR A 38 -6.67 11.35 -24.99
CA TYR A 38 -7.50 12.54 -25.16
C TYR A 38 -6.97 13.74 -24.35
N ILE A 39 -6.57 13.49 -23.10
CA ILE A 39 -6.17 14.56 -22.17
C ILE A 39 -4.67 14.58 -21.86
N GLY A 40 -3.92 13.60 -22.35
CA GLY A 40 -2.49 13.44 -22.10
C GLY A 40 -2.16 12.86 -20.71
N PRO A 41 -0.93 12.34 -20.55
CA PRO A 41 -0.51 11.62 -19.34
C PRO A 41 -0.37 12.50 -18.09
N ARG A 42 -0.04 13.79 -18.25
CA ARG A 42 0.14 14.72 -17.12
C ARG A 42 -1.19 15.06 -16.47
N LEU A 43 -2.17 15.54 -17.25
CA LEU A 43 -3.49 15.91 -16.74
C LEU A 43 -4.22 14.69 -16.19
N TYR A 44 -4.12 13.53 -16.86
CA TYR A 44 -4.65 12.28 -16.34
C TYR A 44 -4.08 11.92 -14.95
N ARG A 45 -2.75 12.03 -14.77
CA ARG A 45 -2.11 11.75 -13.47
C ARG A 45 -2.60 12.70 -12.37
N ILE A 46 -2.79 13.99 -12.67
CA ILE A 46 -3.32 14.98 -11.71
C ILE A 46 -4.74 14.59 -11.29
N ILE A 47 -5.64 14.32 -12.24
CA ILE A 47 -7.02 13.91 -11.94
C ILE A 47 -7.04 12.61 -11.13
N PHE A 48 -6.25 11.62 -11.54
CA PHE A 48 -6.16 10.34 -10.85
C PHE A 48 -5.71 10.51 -9.39
N ALA A 49 -4.72 11.37 -9.15
CA ALA A 49 -4.24 11.69 -7.80
C ALA A 49 -5.26 12.47 -6.98
N LEU A 50 -5.92 13.47 -7.57
CA LEU A 50 -6.97 14.27 -6.91
C LEU A 50 -8.22 13.46 -6.56
N ILE A 51 -8.44 12.30 -7.20
CA ILE A 51 -9.51 11.38 -6.81
C ILE A 51 -8.99 10.37 -5.77
N SER A 52 -7.85 9.74 -6.04
CA SER A 52 -7.35 8.64 -5.20
C SER A 52 -6.89 9.12 -3.83
N LEU A 53 -6.19 10.25 -3.74
CA LEU A 53 -5.63 10.73 -2.47
C LEU A 53 -6.72 11.15 -1.47
N PRO A 54 -7.75 11.94 -1.85
CA PRO A 54 -8.84 12.24 -0.91
C PRO A 54 -9.60 11.01 -0.45
N LEU A 55 -9.88 10.05 -1.34
CA LEU A 55 -10.52 8.78 -0.95
C LEU A 55 -9.66 7.98 0.04
N ALA A 56 -8.34 7.94 -0.17
CA ALA A 56 -7.42 7.32 0.77
C ALA A 56 -7.39 8.05 2.12
N VAL A 57 -7.41 9.40 2.12
CA VAL A 57 -7.47 10.19 3.36
C VAL A 57 -8.77 9.91 4.11
N ILE A 58 -9.92 9.92 3.44
CA ILE A 58 -11.22 9.59 4.06
C ILE A 58 -11.17 8.21 4.72
N LEU A 59 -10.65 7.20 4.02
CA LEU A 59 -10.45 5.85 4.56
C LEU A 59 -9.60 5.83 5.82
N ILE A 60 -8.44 6.50 5.80
CA ILE A 60 -7.50 6.53 6.91
C ILE A 60 -8.12 7.24 8.13
N VAL A 61 -8.76 8.39 7.92
CA VAL A 61 -9.39 9.15 9.01
C VAL A 61 -10.57 8.37 9.61
N TYR A 62 -11.38 7.73 8.76
CA TYR A 62 -12.47 6.87 9.23
C TYR A 62 -11.93 5.70 10.06
N PHE A 63 -10.90 5.01 9.57
CA PHE A 63 -10.25 3.94 10.30
C PHE A 63 -9.75 4.40 11.67
N PHE A 64 -9.05 5.54 11.76
CA PHE A 64 -8.57 6.05 13.03
C PHE A 64 -9.71 6.28 14.03
N ASN A 65 -10.81 6.90 13.61
CA ASN A 65 -11.93 7.21 14.49
C ASN A 65 -12.70 5.97 14.96
N HIS A 66 -12.69 4.89 14.18
CA HIS A 66 -13.42 3.65 14.46
C HIS A 66 -12.53 2.46 14.86
N ARG A 67 -11.22 2.67 15.03
CA ARG A 67 -10.23 1.59 15.24
C ARG A 67 -10.54 0.66 16.43
N TYR A 68 -11.28 1.15 17.41
CA TYR A 68 -11.66 0.39 18.60
C TYR A 68 -13.10 -0.19 18.54
N ASP A 69 -13.81 -0.02 17.43
CA ASP A 69 -15.16 -0.53 17.27
C ASP A 69 -15.19 -2.07 17.16
N GLY A 70 -16.33 -2.65 17.52
CA GLY A 70 -16.57 -4.09 17.43
C GLY A 70 -16.04 -4.87 18.63
N TRP A 71 -15.73 -6.15 18.42
CA TRP A 71 -15.24 -7.04 19.48
C TRP A 71 -13.73 -6.90 19.66
N GLN A 72 -13.28 -6.85 20.92
CA GLN A 72 -11.87 -7.06 21.24
C GLN A 72 -11.54 -8.56 21.14
N LEU A 73 -10.79 -8.93 20.13
CA LEU A 73 -10.32 -10.30 19.85
C LEU A 73 -9.02 -10.63 20.61
N TRP A 74 -8.09 -9.68 20.73
CA TRP A 74 -6.87 -9.82 21.53
C TRP A 74 -6.35 -8.46 22.00
N GLN A 75 -5.58 -8.42 23.10
CA GLN A 75 -4.99 -7.20 23.64
C GLN A 75 -3.55 -7.46 24.10
N VAL A 76 -2.57 -6.88 23.40
CA VAL A 76 -1.14 -7.26 23.49
C VAL A 76 -0.20 -6.09 23.78
N GLN A 77 -0.71 -4.87 23.97
CA GLN A 77 0.06 -3.63 24.14
C GLN A 77 0.79 -3.56 25.49
N GLY A 78 0.56 -4.50 26.40
CA GLY A 78 1.31 -4.68 27.65
C GLY A 78 2.35 -5.81 27.61
N ILE A 79 2.45 -6.56 26.51
CA ILE A 79 3.36 -7.69 26.39
C ILE A 79 4.75 -7.17 25.94
N PRO A 80 5.84 -7.46 26.69
CA PRO A 80 7.17 -7.02 26.33
C PRO A 80 7.57 -7.42 24.91
N GLY A 81 8.11 -6.47 24.14
CA GLY A 81 8.59 -6.69 22.77
C GLY A 81 7.55 -6.59 21.66
N VAL A 82 6.24 -6.64 21.96
CA VAL A 82 5.19 -6.53 20.92
C VAL A 82 5.18 -5.17 20.26
N GLU A 83 5.32 -4.09 21.04
CA GLU A 83 5.39 -2.73 20.49
C GLU A 83 6.59 -2.59 19.52
N ALA A 84 7.77 -3.05 19.94
CA ALA A 84 8.97 -3.02 19.11
C ALA A 84 8.78 -3.83 17.82
N LEU A 85 8.16 -5.02 17.91
CA LEU A 85 7.84 -5.85 16.76
C LEU A 85 6.91 -5.14 15.77
N VAL A 86 5.82 -4.53 16.25
CA VAL A 86 4.86 -3.80 15.41
C VAL A 86 5.54 -2.62 14.72
N TRP A 87 6.40 -1.88 15.41
CA TRP A 87 7.15 -0.78 14.81
C TRP A 87 8.14 -1.27 13.75
N VAL A 88 8.89 -2.34 14.02
CA VAL A 88 9.84 -2.92 13.05
C VAL A 88 9.11 -3.43 11.81
N LEU A 89 7.99 -4.16 11.98
CA LEU A 89 7.18 -4.62 10.85
C LEU A 89 6.63 -3.43 10.04
N SER A 90 6.15 -2.39 10.72
CA SER A 90 5.68 -1.17 10.07
C SER A 90 6.81 -0.47 9.29
N ALA A 91 8.00 -0.34 9.87
CA ALA A 91 9.17 0.23 9.17
C ALA A 91 9.55 -0.59 7.92
N ILE A 92 9.58 -1.92 8.04
CA ILE A 92 9.82 -2.83 6.90
C ILE A 92 8.73 -2.63 5.83
N SER A 93 7.46 -2.49 6.22
CA SER A 93 6.35 -2.28 5.28
C SER A 93 6.56 -1.03 4.39
N PHE A 94 7.05 0.07 4.97
CA PHE A 94 7.34 1.30 4.22
C PHE A 94 8.51 1.15 3.25
N LEU A 95 9.51 0.31 3.56
CA LEU A 95 10.57 -0.02 2.59
C LEU A 95 10.02 -0.73 1.35
N PHE A 96 8.96 -1.52 1.49
CA PHE A 96 8.29 -2.20 0.38
C PHE A 96 7.32 -1.31 -0.41
N LEU A 97 6.77 -0.25 0.21
CA LEU A 97 5.92 0.76 -0.46
C LEU A 97 6.72 1.69 -1.41
N TYR A 98 8.05 1.63 -1.36
CA TYR A 98 9.02 2.49 -2.04
C TYR A 98 9.11 2.52 -3.59
N PRO A 99 8.89 1.44 -4.36
CA PRO A 99 9.28 1.37 -5.77
C PRO A 99 8.45 2.27 -6.69
N ALA A 100 7.40 2.91 -6.17
CA ALA A 100 6.71 4.00 -6.84
C ALA A 100 7.58 5.27 -7.04
N THR A 101 8.75 5.37 -6.40
CA THR A 101 9.60 6.58 -6.37
C THR A 101 10.87 6.52 -7.22
N PHE A 102 11.10 5.44 -7.97
CA PHE A 102 12.35 5.25 -8.72
C PHE A 102 12.65 6.30 -9.78
N ASN A 103 11.68 7.15 -10.13
CA ASN A 103 11.95 8.33 -10.93
C ASN A 103 11.35 9.60 -10.30
N LEU A 104 12.06 10.15 -9.31
CA LEU A 104 11.70 11.42 -8.65
C LEU A 104 11.46 12.55 -9.66
N LEU A 105 12.15 12.52 -10.81
CA LEU A 105 11.96 13.52 -11.87
C LEU A 105 10.61 13.35 -12.60
N GLU A 106 10.12 12.12 -12.75
CA GLU A 106 8.76 11.89 -13.25
C GLU A 106 7.72 12.32 -12.22
N ILE A 107 7.96 12.10 -10.92
CA ILE A 107 7.06 12.54 -9.84
C ILE A 107 7.01 14.06 -9.77
N ALA A 108 8.15 14.73 -9.87
CA ALA A 108 8.27 16.18 -9.94
C ALA A 108 7.73 16.77 -11.27
N ALA A 109 7.15 15.93 -12.14
CA ALA A 109 6.62 16.29 -13.46
C ALA A 109 7.64 16.91 -14.44
N ILE A 110 8.93 16.86 -14.10
CA ILE A 110 10.05 17.29 -14.94
C ILE A 110 10.13 16.37 -16.16
N GLN A 111 10.12 15.05 -15.92
CA GLN A 111 10.09 14.05 -16.97
C GLN A 111 8.67 13.61 -17.30
N LYS A 112 8.47 13.15 -18.54
CA LYS A 112 7.18 12.59 -18.97
C LYS A 112 6.86 11.35 -18.13
N PRO A 113 5.67 11.28 -17.50
CA PRO A 113 5.15 10.08 -16.86
C PRO A 113 5.22 8.84 -17.77
N GLN A 114 5.95 7.80 -17.35
CA GLN A 114 5.99 6.52 -18.07
C GLN A 114 5.78 5.33 -17.14
N VAL A 115 5.43 4.19 -17.72
CA VAL A 115 5.42 2.90 -17.02
C VAL A 115 6.69 2.19 -17.45
N ASN A 116 7.46 1.73 -16.48
CA ASN A 116 8.74 1.07 -16.71
C ASN A 116 8.66 -0.37 -16.18
N LEU A 117 9.28 -1.29 -16.91
CA LEU A 117 9.47 -2.67 -16.47
C LEU A 117 10.78 -2.74 -15.67
N TYR A 118 10.67 -2.66 -14.34
CA TYR A 118 11.82 -2.68 -13.45
C TYR A 118 12.21 -4.11 -13.08
N GLU A 119 13.51 -4.36 -12.97
CA GLU A 119 14.09 -5.61 -12.45
C GLU A 119 15.21 -5.33 -11.42
N THR A 120 15.20 -4.15 -10.79
CA THR A 120 16.25 -3.67 -9.87
C THR A 120 15.68 -3.22 -8.53
N GLY A 121 16.56 -3.12 -7.52
CA GLY A 121 16.27 -2.74 -6.16
C GLY A 121 15.29 -3.72 -5.51
N ILE A 122 14.29 -3.18 -4.81
CA ILE A 122 13.24 -3.97 -4.15
C ILE A 122 12.47 -4.89 -5.11
N ILE A 123 12.45 -4.58 -6.43
CA ILE A 123 11.78 -5.42 -7.43
C ILE A 123 12.48 -6.79 -7.60
N ARG A 124 13.77 -6.88 -7.28
CA ARG A 124 14.49 -8.17 -7.23
C ARG A 124 13.96 -9.08 -6.13
N ILE A 125 13.47 -8.51 -5.02
CA ILE A 125 12.85 -9.26 -3.93
C ILE A 125 11.45 -9.72 -4.31
N THR A 126 10.63 -8.82 -4.87
CA THR A 126 9.29 -9.12 -5.37
C THR A 126 8.89 -8.10 -6.42
N ARG A 127 8.16 -8.54 -7.46
CA ARG A 127 7.59 -7.64 -8.48
C ARG A 127 6.33 -6.91 -8.02
N HIS A 128 5.75 -7.29 -6.88
CA HIS A 128 4.62 -6.60 -6.23
C HIS A 128 4.93 -6.13 -4.81
N PRO A 129 5.94 -5.27 -4.66
CA PRO A 129 6.43 -4.83 -3.36
C PRO A 129 5.38 -3.99 -2.61
N GLN A 130 4.57 -3.16 -3.29
CA GLN A 130 3.48 -2.44 -2.64
C GLN A 130 2.46 -3.38 -1.98
N MET A 131 2.13 -4.51 -2.61
CA MET A 131 1.24 -5.52 -2.02
C MET A 131 1.90 -6.12 -0.76
N VAL A 132 3.17 -6.50 -0.85
CA VAL A 132 3.90 -7.10 0.28
C VAL A 132 4.01 -6.13 1.45
N GLY A 133 4.33 -4.86 1.17
CA GLY A 133 4.33 -3.80 2.17
C GLY A 133 2.97 -3.66 2.84
N GLN A 134 1.89 -3.56 2.06
CA GLN A 134 0.55 -3.44 2.64
C GLN A 134 0.16 -4.64 3.49
N VAL A 135 0.50 -5.86 3.06
CA VAL A 135 0.23 -7.08 3.85
C VAL A 135 0.96 -7.03 5.19
N ILE A 136 2.26 -6.69 5.20
CA ILE A 136 3.02 -6.54 6.45
C ILE A 136 2.41 -5.46 7.34
N TRP A 137 2.02 -4.32 6.76
CA TRP A 137 1.39 -3.22 7.50
C TRP A 137 0.06 -3.65 8.16
N CYS A 138 -0.79 -4.35 7.40
CA CYS A 138 -2.06 -4.87 7.91
C CYS A 138 -1.84 -5.89 9.03
N VAL A 139 -0.86 -6.80 8.88
CA VAL A 139 -0.50 -7.76 9.93
C VAL A 139 -0.03 -7.04 11.20
N ALA A 140 0.86 -6.05 11.07
CA ALA A 140 1.37 -5.29 12.21
C ALA A 140 0.26 -4.52 12.94
N HIS A 141 -0.60 -3.82 12.20
CA HIS A 141 -1.67 -3.00 12.79
C HIS A 141 -2.81 -3.85 13.35
N THR A 142 -3.16 -4.97 12.72
CA THR A 142 -4.12 -5.92 13.29
C THR A 142 -3.56 -6.56 14.56
N LEU A 143 -2.28 -6.97 14.58
CA LEU A 143 -1.63 -7.43 15.81
C LEU A 143 -1.75 -6.38 16.94
N TRP A 144 -1.47 -5.11 16.63
CA TRP A 144 -1.54 -4.02 17.61
C TRP A 144 -2.98 -3.66 18.03
N LEU A 145 -3.93 -3.67 17.11
CA LEU A 145 -5.33 -3.30 17.29
C LEU A 145 -6.19 -4.55 17.06
N GLY A 146 -6.31 -5.37 18.09
CA GLY A 146 -7.02 -6.65 18.01
C GLY A 146 -8.53 -6.52 18.06
N THR A 147 -9.14 -5.64 17.26
CA THR A 147 -10.60 -5.50 17.16
C THR A 147 -11.15 -6.17 15.90
N SER A 148 -12.42 -6.58 15.92
CA SER A 148 -13.10 -7.12 14.73
C SER A 148 -13.14 -6.08 13.60
N PHE A 149 -13.27 -4.80 13.92
CA PHE A 149 -13.24 -3.71 12.94
C PHE A 149 -11.88 -3.63 12.23
N THR A 150 -10.78 -3.65 12.98
CA THR A 150 -9.44 -3.64 12.38
C THR A 150 -9.18 -4.91 11.58
N LEU A 151 -9.60 -6.09 12.06
CA LEU A 151 -9.45 -7.33 11.32
C LEU A 151 -10.19 -7.29 9.97
N VAL A 152 -11.46 -6.88 9.95
CA VAL A 152 -12.25 -6.76 8.71
C VAL A 152 -11.64 -5.72 7.77
N THR A 153 -11.22 -4.57 8.30
CA THR A 153 -10.55 -3.53 7.51
C THR A 153 -9.28 -4.07 6.86
N SER A 154 -8.43 -4.77 7.62
CA SER A 154 -7.19 -5.36 7.12
C SER A 154 -7.43 -6.44 6.08
N ILE A 155 -8.42 -7.32 6.27
CA ILE A 155 -8.80 -8.32 5.27
C ILE A 155 -9.21 -7.63 3.96
N GLY A 156 -10.06 -6.60 4.03
CA GLY A 156 -10.49 -5.85 2.86
C GLY A 156 -9.33 -5.18 2.10
N LEU A 157 -8.39 -4.57 2.81
CA LEU A 157 -7.18 -4.00 2.21
C LEU A 157 -6.29 -5.08 1.58
N VAL A 158 -6.04 -6.20 2.28
CA VAL A 158 -5.24 -7.30 1.75
C VAL A 158 -5.86 -7.86 0.47
N LEU A 159 -7.18 -8.10 0.46
CA LEU A 159 -7.90 -8.56 -0.73
C LEU A 159 -7.78 -7.56 -1.89
N HIS A 160 -7.89 -6.26 -1.63
CA HIS A 160 -7.69 -5.24 -2.64
C HIS A 160 -6.28 -5.28 -3.23
N HIS A 161 -5.24 -5.44 -2.41
CA HIS A 161 -3.87 -5.49 -2.89
C HIS A 161 -3.54 -6.80 -3.62
N LEU A 162 -4.13 -7.93 -3.22
CA LEU A 162 -4.05 -9.18 -3.97
C LEU A 162 -4.75 -9.07 -5.34
N PHE A 163 -5.92 -8.43 -5.38
CA PHE A 163 -6.54 -8.07 -6.65
C PHE A 163 -5.63 -7.15 -7.49
N GLY A 164 -4.98 -6.17 -6.86
CA GLY A 164 -4.02 -5.27 -7.48
C GLY A 164 -2.85 -5.98 -8.15
N VAL A 165 -2.38 -7.11 -7.59
CA VAL A 165 -1.35 -7.96 -8.21
C VAL A 165 -1.82 -8.51 -9.55
N TRP A 166 -2.97 -9.19 -9.56
CA TRP A 166 -3.56 -9.73 -10.79
C TRP A 166 -3.85 -8.63 -11.80
N HIS A 167 -4.54 -7.58 -11.35
CA HIS A 167 -4.96 -6.47 -12.20
C HIS A 167 -3.75 -5.75 -12.79
N GLY A 168 -2.70 -5.54 -12.00
CA GLY A 168 -1.43 -4.96 -12.44
C GLY A 168 -0.72 -5.82 -13.49
N ASP A 169 -0.52 -7.11 -13.20
CA ASP A 169 0.11 -8.05 -14.14
C ASP A 169 -0.68 -8.13 -15.45
N HIS A 170 -2.01 -8.14 -15.39
CA HIS A 170 -2.87 -8.15 -16.58
C HIS A 170 -2.68 -6.89 -17.44
N ARG A 171 -2.67 -5.70 -16.82
CA ARG A 171 -2.44 -4.45 -17.59
C ARG A 171 -1.04 -4.41 -18.21
N LEU A 172 -0.03 -4.90 -17.49
CA LEU A 172 1.34 -4.94 -18.01
C LEU A 172 1.48 -5.98 -19.13
N SER A 173 0.82 -7.14 -19.04
CA SER A 173 0.84 -8.13 -20.13
C SER A 173 0.17 -7.60 -21.39
N GLN A 174 -0.96 -6.91 -21.27
CA GLN A 174 -1.65 -6.31 -22.42
C GLN A 174 -0.81 -5.20 -23.07
N ARG A 175 -0.04 -4.44 -22.27
CA ARG A 175 0.75 -3.30 -22.76
C ARG A 175 2.11 -3.70 -23.35
N TYR A 176 2.77 -4.70 -22.80
CA TYR A 176 4.17 -5.03 -23.12
C TYR A 176 4.39 -6.45 -23.64
N GLY A 177 3.35 -7.30 -23.67
CA GLY A 177 3.39 -8.63 -24.28
C GLY A 177 4.58 -9.49 -23.82
N GLU A 178 5.42 -9.86 -24.78
CA GLU A 178 6.60 -10.71 -24.56
C GLU A 178 7.59 -10.10 -23.55
N ALA A 179 7.82 -8.79 -23.60
CA ALA A 179 8.76 -8.14 -22.68
C ALA A 179 8.33 -8.31 -21.21
N PHE A 180 7.02 -8.26 -20.93
CA PHE A 180 6.52 -8.52 -19.58
C PHE A 180 6.55 -10.01 -19.22
N THR A 181 6.38 -10.89 -20.21
CA THR A 181 6.51 -12.35 -20.01
C THR A 181 7.93 -12.71 -19.57
N LEU A 182 8.95 -12.14 -20.22
CA LEU A 182 10.35 -12.29 -19.81
C LEU A 182 10.61 -11.74 -18.41
N LEU A 183 10.05 -10.57 -18.07
CA LEU A 183 10.14 -10.02 -16.71
C LEU A 183 9.53 -10.97 -15.68
N LYS A 184 8.35 -11.56 -15.95
CA LYS A 184 7.72 -12.54 -15.06
C LYS A 184 8.57 -13.79 -14.87
N GLN A 185 9.25 -14.25 -15.91
CA GLN A 185 10.18 -15.37 -15.83
C GLN A 185 11.39 -15.03 -14.96
N ARG A 186 11.81 -13.76 -14.89
CA ARG A 186 12.95 -13.34 -14.07
C ARG A 186 12.57 -12.90 -12.66
N THR A 187 11.31 -12.65 -12.35
CA THR A 187 10.87 -12.09 -11.05
C THR A 187 9.80 -12.95 -10.38
N SER A 188 9.41 -12.62 -9.14
CA SER A 188 8.36 -13.34 -8.40
C SER A 188 7.40 -12.39 -7.69
N ILE A 189 6.15 -12.82 -7.47
CA ILE A 189 5.22 -12.15 -6.53
C ILE A 189 5.63 -12.46 -5.09
N ILE A 190 6.04 -13.70 -4.82
CA ILE A 190 6.47 -14.15 -3.49
C ILE A 190 7.85 -13.55 -3.21
N PRO A 191 8.02 -12.80 -2.10
CA PRO A 191 9.31 -12.26 -1.70
C PRO A 191 10.43 -13.29 -1.71
N PHE A 192 11.59 -12.92 -2.24
CA PHE A 192 12.82 -13.71 -2.32
C PHE A 192 12.77 -14.99 -3.18
N GLN A 193 11.60 -15.46 -3.61
CA GLN A 193 11.48 -16.69 -4.39
C GLN A 193 12.34 -16.67 -5.66
N ALA A 194 12.35 -15.58 -6.43
CA ALA A 194 13.18 -15.49 -7.65
C ALA A 194 14.69 -15.53 -7.35
N ILE A 195 15.11 -15.10 -6.16
CA ILE A 195 16.51 -15.17 -5.72
C ILE A 195 16.86 -16.61 -5.33
N ILE A 196 15.97 -17.26 -4.57
CA ILE A 196 16.13 -18.68 -4.18
C ILE A 196 16.18 -19.58 -5.43
N ASP A 197 15.35 -19.30 -6.43
CA ASP A 197 15.34 -20.02 -7.71
C ASP A 197 16.58 -19.72 -8.60
N GLY A 198 17.46 -18.79 -8.22
CA GLY A 198 18.59 -18.35 -9.04
C GLY A 198 18.23 -17.50 -10.25
N ARG A 199 16.97 -17.03 -10.36
CA ARG A 199 16.47 -16.16 -11.45
C ARG A 199 16.84 -14.69 -11.23
N GLN A 200 17.16 -14.32 -9.98
CA GLN A 200 17.64 -13.01 -9.55
C GLN A 200 18.81 -13.15 -8.59
N SER A 201 19.60 -12.09 -8.46
CA SER A 201 20.63 -11.94 -7.44
C SER A 201 20.44 -10.61 -6.72
N LEU A 202 20.65 -10.55 -5.41
CA LEU A 202 20.66 -9.27 -4.69
C LEU A 202 21.89 -8.45 -5.08
N ASN A 203 21.67 -7.21 -5.48
CA ASN A 203 22.73 -6.22 -5.67
C ASN A 203 22.55 -5.10 -4.63
N TRP A 204 23.41 -5.09 -3.62
CA TRP A 204 23.33 -4.13 -2.51
C TRP A 204 23.51 -2.68 -2.96
N GLU A 205 24.29 -2.44 -4.02
CA GLU A 205 24.50 -1.09 -4.58
C GLU A 205 23.19 -0.43 -5.03
N GLU A 206 22.19 -1.22 -5.45
CA GLU A 206 20.88 -0.72 -5.86
C GLU A 206 20.05 -0.15 -4.70
N PHE A 207 20.45 -0.42 -3.45
CA PHE A 207 19.83 0.10 -2.25
C PHE A 207 20.49 1.39 -1.72
N PHE A 208 21.68 1.75 -2.22
CA PHE A 208 22.35 3.02 -1.88
C PHE A 208 21.87 4.15 -2.79
N ARG A 209 20.56 4.42 -2.79
CA ARG A 209 19.93 5.51 -3.56
C ARG A 209 19.38 6.60 -2.63
N PRO A 210 19.47 7.89 -2.99
CA PRO A 210 18.93 8.99 -2.16
C PRO A 210 17.46 8.82 -1.79
N ALA A 211 16.69 8.16 -2.64
CA ALA A 211 15.28 7.94 -2.37
C ALA A 211 15.06 6.97 -1.17
N TYR A 212 15.97 6.03 -0.86
CA TYR A 212 15.87 5.20 0.36
C TYR A 212 16.13 6.01 1.62
N LEU A 213 17.03 7.01 1.56
CA LEU A 213 17.16 7.99 2.64
C LEU A 213 15.86 8.76 2.84
N GLY A 214 15.19 9.15 1.75
CA GLY A 214 13.86 9.74 1.77
C GLY A 214 12.81 8.86 2.48
N VAL A 215 12.80 7.55 2.21
CA VAL A 215 11.91 6.60 2.92
C VAL A 215 12.24 6.50 4.39
N VAL A 216 13.52 6.43 4.75
CA VAL A 216 13.92 6.36 6.17
C VAL A 216 13.49 7.63 6.91
N ILE A 217 13.72 8.81 6.33
CA ILE A 217 13.27 10.08 6.90
C ILE A 217 11.75 10.11 7.02
N PHE A 218 11.02 9.75 5.96
CA PHE A 218 9.56 9.72 5.96
C PHE A 218 9.01 8.76 7.02
N THR A 219 9.60 7.57 7.15
CA THR A 219 9.20 6.57 8.15
C THR A 219 9.46 7.09 9.56
N GLY A 220 10.61 7.74 9.80
CA GLY A 220 10.93 8.37 11.08
C GLY A 220 9.99 9.53 11.43
N LEU A 221 9.64 10.38 10.45
CA LEU A 221 8.67 11.46 10.64
C LEU A 221 7.26 10.93 10.90
N LEU A 222 6.84 9.88 10.19
CA LEU A 222 5.56 9.21 10.45
C LEU A 222 5.53 8.59 11.84
N TRP A 223 6.60 7.91 12.26
CA TRP A 223 6.73 7.36 13.60
C TRP A 223 6.55 8.45 14.66
N TRP A 224 7.29 9.55 14.53
CA TRP A 224 7.23 10.68 15.45
C TRP A 224 5.86 11.40 15.46
N SER A 225 5.24 11.56 14.28
CA SER A 225 3.95 12.24 14.13
C SER A 225 2.74 11.33 14.30
N HIS A 226 2.92 10.01 14.44
CA HIS A 226 1.83 9.06 14.57
C HIS A 226 0.83 9.42 15.70
N PRO A 227 1.27 9.86 16.90
CA PRO A 227 0.34 10.34 17.93
C PRO A 227 -0.43 11.61 17.52
N LEU A 228 0.19 12.50 16.75
CA LEU A 228 -0.45 13.73 16.26
C LEU A 228 -1.55 13.42 15.25
N LEU A 229 -1.37 12.39 14.42
CA LEU A 229 -2.41 11.92 13.50
C LEU A 229 -3.66 11.45 14.25
N LEU A 230 -3.50 10.74 15.38
CA LEU A 230 -4.63 10.32 16.22
C LEU A 230 -5.42 11.52 16.75
N VAL A 231 -4.72 12.57 17.19
CA VAL A 231 -5.36 13.79 17.70
C VAL A 231 -6.05 14.55 16.57
N ALA A 232 -5.34 14.82 15.48
CA ALA A 232 -5.86 15.58 14.34
C ALA A 232 -7.13 14.94 13.73
N THR A 233 -7.15 13.62 13.63
CA THR A 233 -8.29 12.87 13.06
C THR A 233 -9.51 12.87 13.96
N SER A 234 -9.33 12.93 15.29
CA SER A 234 -10.42 12.97 16.26
C SER A 234 -11.23 14.28 16.26
N GLY A 235 -10.66 15.36 15.74
CA GLY A 235 -11.33 16.66 15.60
C GLY A 235 -12.23 16.79 14.37
N ILE A 236 -12.25 15.79 13.48
CA ILE A 236 -13.07 15.80 12.26
C ILE A 236 -14.44 15.21 12.62
N ILE A 237 -15.48 16.03 12.48
CA ILE A 237 -16.87 15.61 12.68
C ILE A 237 -17.31 14.82 11.45
N TRP A 238 -17.90 13.64 11.66
CA TRP A 238 -18.38 12.70 10.65
C TRP A 238 -19.90 12.66 10.60
#